data_AF-A0A8J6Z0P1-F1
#
_entry.id   AF-A0A8J6Z0P1-F1
#
_cell.length_a   1.000
_cell.length_b   1.000
_cell.length_c   1.000
_cell.angle_alpha   90.00
_cell.angle_beta   90.00
_cell.angle_gamma   90.00
#
_symmetry.space_group_name_H-M   'P 1'
#
loop_
_entity.id
_entity.type
_entity.pdbx_description
1 polymer ?
#
loop_
_entity_poly.entity_id
_entity_poly.type
_entity_poly.pdbx_seq_one_letter_code
_entity_poly.pdbx_strand_id
1 'polypeptide(L)'
;MYAIAFDLKIDDLKREYGDPYNGAYDEIRRELTTLGFDWTQGSVYINNSEKDSLTTVYKAINKLSRIGWFKRSVRDIRAFKVEDWSDFTEVVKG
;
A
#
# COMPACT_ATOMS: atom_id res chain seq x y z
N MET A 1 7.55 -7.20 -11.73
CA MET A 1 7.38 -6.48 -10.45
C MET A 1 5.93 -6.62 -9.96
N TYR A 2 5.61 -6.25 -8.73
CA TYR A 2 4.22 -6.16 -8.28
C TYR A 2 3.94 -4.85 -7.57
N ALA A 3 2.72 -4.34 -7.74
CA ALA A 3 2.22 -3.18 -7.02
C ALA A 3 1.03 -3.56 -6.14
N ILE A 4 0.90 -2.90 -4.99
CA ILE A 4 -0.30 -2.91 -4.16
C ILE A 4 -0.83 -1.48 -4.12
N ALA A 5 -2.11 -1.32 -4.42
CA ALA A 5 -2.85 -0.08 -4.21
C ALA A 5 -4.04 -0.36 -3.31
N PHE A 6 -4.32 0.55 -2.39
CA PHE A 6 -5.51 0.48 -1.55
C PHE A 6 -6.14 1.85 -1.36
N ASP A 7 -7.37 1.85 -0.89
CA ASP A 7 -8.09 3.05 -0.54
C ASP A 7 -8.87 2.84 0.76
N LEU A 8 -8.93 3.88 1.59
CA LEU A 8 -9.58 3.86 2.90
C LEU A 8 -10.75 4.84 2.91
N LYS A 9 -11.88 4.43 3.49
CA LYS A 9 -12.97 5.33 3.85
C LYS A 9 -12.54 6.16 5.07
N ILE A 10 -12.35 7.46 4.88
CA ILE A 10 -11.87 8.36 5.94
C ILE A 10 -12.81 8.38 7.16
N ASP A 11 -14.12 8.36 6.94
CA ASP A 11 -15.10 8.36 8.06
C ASP A 11 -14.95 7.11 8.93
N ASP A 12 -14.75 5.94 8.32
CA ASP A 12 -14.48 4.70 9.04
C ASP A 12 -13.08 4.74 9.67
N LEU A 13 -12.08 5.27 8.97
CA LEU A 13 -10.72 5.37 9.50
C LEU A 13 -10.65 6.22 10.76
N LYS A 14 -11.30 7.38 10.78
CA LYS A 14 -11.38 8.24 11.97
C LYS A 14 -12.03 7.53 13.15
N ARG A 15 -13.09 6.74 12.89
CA ARG A 15 -13.78 5.98 13.93
C ARG A 15 -12.93 4.81 14.47
N GLU A 16 -12.21 4.12 13.60
CA GLU A 16 -11.52 2.87 13.92
C GLU A 16 -10.07 3.05 14.38
N TYR A 17 -9.39 4.11 13.91
CA TYR A 17 -8.00 4.44 14.26
C TYR A 17 -7.91 5.61 15.24
N GLY A 18 -8.84 6.58 15.13
CA GLY A 18 -8.83 7.82 15.89
C GLY A 18 -8.21 9.00 15.14
N ASP A 19 -8.27 10.18 15.77
CA ASP A 19 -7.65 11.40 15.28
C ASP A 19 -6.40 11.74 16.11
N PRO A 20 -5.25 12.02 15.47
CA PRO A 20 -5.09 12.25 14.04
C PRO A 20 -4.89 10.95 13.23
N TYR A 21 -5.72 10.73 12.20
CA TYR A 21 -5.76 9.46 11.45
C TYR A 21 -4.59 9.25 10.47
N ASN A 22 -3.78 10.27 10.19
CA ASN A 22 -2.67 10.18 9.25
C ASN A 22 -1.60 9.15 9.68
N GLY A 23 -1.47 8.88 10.98
CA GLY A 23 -0.56 7.84 11.49
C GLY A 23 -0.86 6.43 10.97
N ALA A 24 -2.10 6.18 10.53
CA ALA A 24 -2.51 4.93 9.90
C ALA A 24 -1.72 4.66 8.60
N TYR A 25 -1.48 5.69 7.79
CA TYR A 25 -0.72 5.57 6.56
C TYR A 25 0.76 5.27 6.83
N ASP A 26 1.33 5.86 7.89
CA ASP A 26 2.70 5.59 8.32
C ASP A 26 2.86 4.17 8.88
N GLU A 27 1.85 3.64 9.56
CA GLU A 27 1.82 2.24 10.01
C GLU A 27 1.79 1.28 8.82
N ILE A 28 0.90 1.49 7.85
CA ILE A 28 0.85 0.67 6.63
C ILE A 28 2.18 0.76 5.87
N ARG A 29 2.73 1.97 5.72
CA ARG A 29 4.01 2.17 5.05
C ARG A 29 5.11 1.35 5.68
N ARG A 30 5.26 1.42 7.02
CA ARG A 30 6.26 0.63 7.75
C ARG A 30 6.07 -0.86 7.50
N GLU A 31 4.85 -1.37 7.64
CA GLU A 31 4.56 -2.79 7.47
C GLU A 31 4.88 -3.28 6.04
N LEU A 32 4.50 -2.52 5.02
CA LEU A 32 4.78 -2.84 3.62
C LEU A 32 6.28 -2.74 3.29
N THR A 33 6.97 -1.73 3.79
CA THR A 33 8.43 -1.58 3.61
C THR A 33 9.20 -2.74 4.24
N THR A 34 8.76 -3.29 5.38
CA THR A 34 9.42 -4.50 5.95
C THR A 34 9.32 -5.73 5.05
N LEU A 35 8.34 -5.75 4.14
CA LEU A 35 8.12 -6.80 3.15
C LEU A 35 8.75 -6.45 1.79
N GLY A 36 9.52 -5.37 1.72
CA GLY A 36 10.20 -4.93 0.49
C GLY A 36 9.30 -4.19 -0.50
N PHE A 37 8.17 -3.65 -0.05
CA PHE A 37 7.35 -2.75 -0.86
C PHE A 37 7.74 -1.29 -0.60
N ASP A 38 8.25 -0.64 -1.64
CA ASP A 38 8.61 0.77 -1.65
C ASP A 38 7.36 1.64 -1.84
N TRP A 39 7.24 2.70 -1.07
CA TRP A 39 6.17 3.69 -1.26
C TRP A 39 6.45 4.54 -2.50
N THR A 40 5.47 4.70 -3.38
CA THR A 40 5.60 5.53 -4.59
C THR A 40 4.82 6.84 -4.47
N GLN A 41 3.50 6.75 -4.38
CA GLN A 41 2.61 7.89 -4.23
C GLN A 41 1.31 7.49 -3.55
N GLY A 42 0.78 8.35 -2.68
CA GLY A 42 -0.47 8.11 -1.97
C GLY A 42 -0.47 6.73 -1.30
N SER A 43 -1.43 5.89 -1.68
CA SER A 43 -1.61 4.51 -1.19
C SER A 43 -1.08 3.44 -2.16
N VAL A 44 -0.10 3.79 -3.01
CA VAL A 44 0.52 2.88 -3.98
C VAL A 44 1.92 2.48 -3.52
N TYR A 45 2.19 1.18 -3.60
CA TYR A 45 3.43 0.57 -3.15
C TYR A 45 3.92 -0.44 -4.19
N ILE A 46 5.24 -0.50 -4.44
CA ILE A 46 5.84 -1.37 -5.45
C ILE A 46 6.91 -2.24 -4.84
N ASN A 47 6.87 -3.52 -5.15
CA ASN A 47 7.97 -4.44 -4.92
C ASN A 47 8.74 -4.63 -6.24
N ASN A 48 9.99 -4.16 -6.24
CA ASN A 48 10.90 -4.22 -7.39
C ASN A 48 11.62 -5.57 -7.53
N SER A 49 11.32 -6.56 -6.68
CA SER A 49 11.96 -7.88 -6.76
C SER A 49 11.38 -8.71 -7.91
N GLU A 50 12.26 -9.31 -8.72
CA GLU A 50 11.87 -10.31 -9.72
C GLU A 50 11.67 -11.71 -9.12
N LYS A 51 12.32 -12.00 -7.98
CA LYS A 51 12.20 -13.28 -7.26
C LYS A 51 11.09 -13.21 -6.21
N ASP A 52 10.25 -14.26 -6.16
CA ASP A 52 9.22 -14.51 -5.14
C ASP A 52 8.14 -13.44 -4.96
N SER A 53 7.90 -12.64 -5.99
CA SER A 53 7.10 -11.41 -5.88
C SER A 53 5.62 -11.66 -5.57
N LEU A 54 5.00 -12.72 -6.09
CA LEU A 54 3.61 -13.06 -5.74
C LEU A 54 3.49 -13.57 -4.29
N THR A 55 4.47 -14.33 -3.79
CA THR A 55 4.50 -14.76 -2.38
C THR A 55 4.61 -13.57 -1.45
N THR A 56 5.41 -12.56 -1.80
CA THR A 56 5.54 -11.31 -1.05
C THR A 56 4.23 -10.51 -1.04
N VAL A 57 3.50 -10.48 -2.17
CA VAL A 57 2.13 -9.91 -2.21
C VAL A 57 1.21 -10.63 -1.23
N TYR A 58 1.17 -11.96 -1.23
CA TYR A 58 0.34 -12.71 -0.26
C TYR A 58 0.73 -12.44 1.19
N LYS A 59 2.04 -12.33 1.49
CA LYS A 59 2.51 -11.93 2.83
C LYS A 59 2.00 -10.56 3.23
N ALA A 60 2.04 -9.58 2.31
CA ALA A 60 1.53 -8.23 2.55
C ALA A 60 0.03 -8.23 2.81
N ILE A 61 -0.77 -8.90 1.98
CA ILE A 61 -2.23 -8.99 2.17
C ILE A 61 -2.58 -9.69 3.49
N ASN A 62 -1.89 -10.79 3.83
CA ASN A 62 -2.10 -11.48 5.11
C ASN A 62 -1.68 -10.63 6.32
N LYS A 63 -0.66 -9.78 6.19
CA LYS A 63 -0.25 -8.86 7.24
C LYS A 63 -1.29 -7.75 7.44
N LEU A 64 -1.72 -7.10 6.35
CA LEU A 64 -2.76 -6.06 6.38
C LEU A 64 -4.11 -6.58 6.87
N SER A 65 -4.50 -7.81 6.52
CA SER A 65 -5.75 -8.42 6.99
C SER A 65 -5.79 -8.69 8.50
N ARG A 66 -4.64 -8.65 9.18
CA ARG A 66 -4.56 -8.77 10.65
C ARG A 66 -4.74 -7.43 11.36
N ILE A 67 -4.61 -6.32 10.65
CA ILE A 67 -4.76 -4.97 11.21
C ILE A 67 -6.25 -4.66 11.35
N GLY A 68 -6.72 -4.52 12.60
CA GLY A 68 -8.14 -4.41 12.92
C GLY A 68 -8.82 -3.18 12.30
N TRP A 69 -8.21 -2.01 12.48
CA TRP A 69 -8.70 -0.76 11.92
C TRP A 69 -8.66 -0.77 10.39
N PHE A 70 -7.58 -1.30 9.79
CA PHE A 70 -7.43 -1.37 8.33
C PHE A 70 -8.57 -2.16 7.68
N LYS A 71 -8.88 -3.34 8.21
CA LYS A 71 -10.00 -4.17 7.73
C LYS A 71 -11.34 -3.43 7.74
N ARG A 72 -11.57 -2.61 8.77
CA ARG A 72 -12.86 -1.92 8.95
C ARG A 72 -12.93 -0.60 8.18
N SER A 73 -11.80 -0.09 7.71
CA SER A 73 -11.71 1.16 6.95
C SER A 73 -11.40 0.97 5.46
N VAL A 74 -10.93 -0.20 5.02
CA VAL A 74 -10.58 -0.43 3.61
C VAL A 74 -11.81 -0.38 2.71
N ARG A 75 -11.75 0.48 1.69
CA ARG A 75 -12.77 0.58 0.62
C ARG A 75 -12.46 -0.37 -0.53
N ASP A 76 -11.19 -0.41 -0.94
CA ASP A 76 -10.69 -1.24 -2.04
C ASP A 76 -9.21 -1.55 -1.79
N ILE A 77 -8.75 -2.73 -2.18
CA ILE A 77 -7.33 -3.12 -2.18
C ILE A 77 -7.09 -4.08 -3.35
N ARG A 78 -6.06 -3.79 -4.15
CA ARG A 78 -5.69 -4.57 -5.35
C ARG A 78 -4.19 -4.76 -5.42
N ALA A 79 -3.81 -5.87 -6.04
CA ALA A 79 -2.44 -6.12 -6.44
C ALA A 79 -2.37 -6.21 -7.97
N PHE A 80 -1.28 -5.72 -8.54
CA PHE A 80 -1.03 -5.68 -9.98
C PHE A 80 0.31 -6.32 -10.27
N LYS A 81 0.37 -7.14 -11.33
CA LYS A 81 1.66 -7.47 -11.94
C LYS A 81 2.07 -6.29 -12.80
N VAL A 82 3.25 -5.74 -12.52
CA VAL A 82 3.81 -4.60 -13.25
C VAL A 82 4.92 -5.14 -14.13
N GLU A 83 4.74 -5.02 -15.43
CA GLU A 83 5.75 -5.37 -16.43
C GLU A 83 6.78 -4.24 -16.55
N ASP A 84 6.31 -2.99 -16.67
CA ASP A 84 7.15 -1.79 -16.78
C ASP A 84 6.66 -0.68 -15.85
N TRP A 85 7.60 0.14 -15.36
CA TRP A 85 7.33 1.30 -14.51
C TRP A 85 8.17 2.50 -14.94
N SER A 86 7.50 3.57 -15.36
CA SER A 86 8.15 4.79 -15.86
C SER A 86 7.64 6.02 -15.09
N ASP A 87 8.55 6.84 -14.59
CA ASP A 87 8.22 8.12 -13.97
C ASP A 87 8.33 9.25 -15.00
N PHE A 88 7.20 9.89 -15.32
CA PHE A 88 7.10 11.01 -16.25
C PHE A 88 7.03 12.37 -15.55
N THR A 89 7.23 12.44 -14.23
CA THR A 89 7.05 13.67 -13.45
C THR A 89 7.87 14.85 -14.00
N GLU A 90 9.15 14.64 -14.24
CA GLU A 90 10.04 15.71 -14.74
C GLU A 90 9.71 16.08 -16.18
N VAL A 91 9.34 15.11 -17.02
CA VAL A 91 8.89 15.37 -18.41
C VAL A 91 7.65 16.27 -18.43
N VAL A 92 6.72 16.09 -17.49
CA VAL A 92 5.52 16.91 -17.38
C VAL A 92 5.80 18.29 -16.77
N LYS A 93 6.76 18.40 -15.85
CA LYS A 93 7.12 19.67 -15.21
C LYS A 93 7.92 20.61 -16.12
N GLY A 94 8.68 20.06 -17.07
CA GLY A 94 9.51 20.82 -18.01
C GLY A 94 10.91 21.07 -17.49
#